data_AF-A0A0J7JFP6-F1
#
_entry.id   AF-A0A0J7JFP6-F1
#
_cell.length_a   1.000
_cell.length_b   1.000
_cell.length_c   1.000
_cell.angle_alpha   90.00
_cell.angle_beta   90.00
_cell.angle_gamma   90.00
#
_symmetry.space_group_name_H-M   'P 1'
#
loop_
_entity.id
_entity.type
_entity.pdbx_description
1 polymer ?
#
loop_
_entity_poly.entity_id
_entity_poly.type
_entity_poly.pdbx_seq_one_letter_code
_entity_poly.pdbx_strand_id
1 'polypeptide(L)'
;MDVNSWIRRKTEGWLDLQHGNLLFGAEFALMFLSLTVLVMMGGLAMTVDYYLGHNEFTWIPLLGLGGMNLLITVPWGLYMHFLGNKAVKETPPVRLNRQRREVALPRWTEGKEFKLPLWNDTVAGFTYIGVLFTIGWALTPFMNEYSSTEYRNSLVLEGLVLLGIELLVIGTYLCFALRLKKKYDPKLVYEIYPWEKLVAYIETRQDIGPGLMATHTVLTLAIPKPDDPESALAAASINVGHETAGLAQWECIRQFMENGPEACPDPKEDETLAHYKAKCRQARKEMSVLPWLGKKVGDWFFQRYLAHIITERRIKTLALKSLPDDLNAWSAPLPKEQWAKPSEALQGLNQQLTFAYERGLKFTQMGPVSEWQAGREEKRQQKRGRGRFRA
;
A
#
# COMPACT_ATOMS: atom_id res chain seq x y z
N MET A 1 -0.18 6.57 14.51
CA MET A 1 -0.84 5.94 13.35
C MET A 1 -2.22 5.48 13.79
N ASP A 2 -3.22 5.59 12.92
CA ASP A 2 -4.60 5.31 13.27
C ASP A 2 -4.83 3.78 13.29
N VAL A 3 -5.07 3.23 14.48
CA VAL A 3 -5.00 1.78 14.79
C VAL A 3 -6.02 0.94 14.01
N ASN A 4 -7.03 1.55 13.38
CA ASN A 4 -8.13 0.86 12.70
C ASN A 4 -8.10 0.93 11.16
N SER A 5 -7.04 1.45 10.56
CA SER A 5 -6.93 1.63 9.08
C SER A 5 -6.56 0.36 8.29
N TRP A 6 -6.53 -0.81 8.94
CA TRP A 6 -6.07 -2.08 8.39
C TRP A 6 -7.20 -3.01 7.91
N ILE A 7 -8.43 -2.80 8.40
CA ILE A 7 -9.61 -3.55 7.94
C ILE A 7 -10.16 -2.87 6.69
N ARG A 8 -10.19 -3.59 5.57
CA ARG A 8 -10.72 -3.06 4.30
C ARG A 8 -12.13 -3.49 3.99
N ARG A 9 -12.44 -4.76 4.21
CA ARG A 9 -13.75 -5.34 3.93
C ARG A 9 -14.09 -6.32 5.03
N LYS A 10 -15.34 -6.28 5.47
CA LYS A 10 -15.88 -7.17 6.49
C LYS A 10 -17.22 -7.70 6.00
N THR A 11 -17.41 -9.01 6.13
CA THR A 11 -18.68 -9.70 5.89
C THR A 11 -18.99 -10.62 7.08
N GLU A 12 -20.12 -11.31 7.06
CA GLU A 12 -20.45 -12.31 8.09
C GLU A 12 -19.46 -13.49 8.07
N GLY A 13 -18.97 -13.88 6.90
CA GLY A 13 -18.13 -15.07 6.72
C GLY A 13 -16.63 -14.81 6.71
N TRP A 14 -16.19 -13.65 6.22
CA TRP A 14 -14.77 -13.35 6.04
C TRP A 14 -14.42 -11.86 6.26
N LEU A 15 -13.14 -11.64 6.55
CA LEU A 15 -12.52 -10.34 6.85
C LEU A 15 -11.26 -10.17 5.99
N ASP A 16 -11.14 -9.04 5.30
CA ASP A 16 -9.95 -8.70 4.51
C ASP A 16 -9.11 -7.64 5.22
N LEU A 17 -7.83 -7.97 5.41
CA LEU A 17 -6.83 -7.11 6.02
C LEU A 17 -5.89 -6.61 4.93
N GLN A 18 -5.71 -5.30 4.82
CA GLN A 18 -4.79 -4.70 3.88
C GLN A 18 -4.15 -3.47 4.48
N HIS A 19 -2.84 -3.34 4.28
CA HIS A 19 -2.09 -2.21 4.78
C HIS A 19 -2.00 -1.05 3.76
N GLY A 20 -1.76 0.16 4.25
CA GLY A 20 -1.43 1.33 3.44
C GLY A 20 -2.53 2.38 3.37
N ASN A 21 -2.12 3.65 3.37
CA ASN A 21 -2.98 4.80 3.16
C ASN A 21 -3.06 5.11 1.65
N LEU A 22 -4.06 4.52 0.98
CA LEU A 22 -4.23 4.67 -0.47
C LEU A 22 -4.64 6.09 -0.86
N LEU A 23 -5.32 6.78 0.06
CA LEU A 23 -5.76 8.16 -0.11
C LEU A 23 -4.57 9.12 -0.16
N PHE A 24 -3.61 8.98 0.75
CA PHE A 24 -2.42 9.84 0.79
C PHE A 24 -1.63 9.79 -0.53
N GLY A 25 -1.46 8.60 -1.11
CA GLY A 25 -0.80 8.46 -2.41
C GLY A 25 -1.56 9.15 -3.55
N ALA A 26 -2.90 9.20 -3.51
CA ALA A 26 -3.70 9.93 -4.48
C ALA A 26 -3.65 11.45 -4.26
N GLU A 27 -3.74 11.93 -3.02
CA GLU A 27 -3.60 13.34 -2.66
C GLU A 27 -2.21 13.87 -3.08
N PHE A 28 -1.15 13.11 -2.80
CA PHE A 28 0.22 13.51 -3.14
C PHE A 28 0.43 13.57 -4.66
N ALA A 29 -0.12 12.63 -5.43
CA ALA A 29 -0.06 12.68 -6.89
C ALA A 29 -0.83 13.89 -7.46
N LEU A 30 -2.02 14.19 -6.92
CA LEU A 30 -2.84 15.30 -7.38
C LEU A 30 -2.35 16.67 -6.92
N MET A 31 -1.56 16.74 -5.85
CA MET A 31 -0.84 17.96 -5.48
C MET A 31 0.00 18.48 -6.65
N PHE A 32 0.66 17.60 -7.40
CA PHE A 32 1.43 17.99 -8.60
C PHE A 32 0.53 18.58 -9.70
N LEU A 33 -0.72 18.14 -9.83
CA LEU A 33 -1.67 18.78 -10.75
C LEU A 33 -1.97 20.22 -10.32
N SER A 34 -2.17 20.47 -9.02
CA SER A 34 -2.37 21.83 -8.51
C SER A 34 -1.13 22.69 -8.66
N LEU A 35 0.06 22.13 -8.42
CA LEU A 35 1.33 22.81 -8.68
C LEU A 35 1.47 23.16 -10.17
N THR A 36 1.09 22.25 -11.06
CA THR A 36 1.05 22.52 -12.50
C THR A 36 0.17 23.71 -12.81
N VAL A 37 -1.05 23.78 -12.26
CA VAL A 37 -1.95 24.93 -12.47
C VAL A 37 -1.35 26.22 -11.91
N LEU A 38 -0.74 26.19 -10.71
CA LEU A 38 -0.11 27.35 -10.09
C LEU A 38 1.07 27.89 -10.90
N VAL A 39 1.93 27.02 -11.41
CA VAL A 39 3.07 27.41 -12.25
C VAL A 39 2.58 28.00 -13.58
N MET A 40 1.53 27.43 -14.20
CA MET A 40 0.92 28.00 -15.40
C MET A 40 0.31 29.39 -15.14
N MET A 41 -0.39 29.57 -14.02
CA MET A 41 -0.94 30.87 -13.62
C MET A 41 0.18 31.89 -13.39
N GLY A 42 1.30 31.49 -12.78
CA GLY A 42 2.48 32.34 -12.62
C GLY A 42 3.06 32.78 -13.96
N GLY A 43 3.22 31.86 -14.92
CA GLY A 43 3.68 32.20 -16.27
C GLY A 43 2.74 33.12 -17.03
N LEU A 44 1.43 32.94 -16.84
CA LEU A 44 0.43 33.86 -17.40
C LEU A 44 0.49 35.24 -16.75
N ALA A 45 0.62 35.32 -15.42
CA ALA A 45 0.76 36.58 -14.70
C ALA A 45 2.01 37.36 -15.14
N MET A 46 3.15 36.69 -15.29
CA MET A 46 4.39 37.31 -15.80
C MET A 46 4.23 37.80 -17.25
N THR A 47 3.50 37.05 -18.08
CA THR A 47 3.20 37.44 -19.46
C THR A 47 2.33 38.71 -19.50
N VAL A 48 1.32 38.79 -18.64
CA VAL A 48 0.44 39.96 -18.52
C VAL A 48 1.21 41.18 -17.97
N ASP A 49 2.03 40.99 -16.95
CA ASP A 49 2.86 42.05 -16.37
C ASP A 49 3.82 42.66 -17.41
N TYR A 50 4.49 41.80 -18.19
CA TYR A 50 5.34 42.25 -19.30
C TYR A 50 4.56 43.07 -20.33
N TYR A 51 3.37 42.60 -20.72
CA TYR A 51 2.50 43.30 -21.65
C TYR A 51 2.09 44.69 -21.12
N LEU A 52 1.73 44.78 -19.84
CA LEU A 52 1.37 46.06 -19.21
C LEU A 52 2.56 47.03 -19.13
N GLY A 53 3.79 46.53 -18.94
CA GLY A 53 4.99 47.35 -18.83
C GLY A 53 5.58 47.82 -20.16
N HIS A 54 5.53 46.98 -21.20
CA HIS A 54 6.20 47.24 -22.49
C HIS A 54 5.23 47.45 -23.66
N ASN A 55 3.93 47.23 -23.46
CA ASN A 55 2.90 47.26 -24.51
C ASN A 55 3.17 46.28 -25.67
N GLU A 56 4.00 45.27 -25.43
CA GLU A 56 4.35 44.22 -26.37
C GLU A 56 3.92 42.86 -25.82
N PHE A 57 3.31 42.05 -26.67
CA PHE A 57 2.84 40.73 -26.28
C PHE A 57 3.96 39.70 -26.47
N THR A 58 4.37 39.00 -25.40
CA THR A 58 5.37 37.92 -25.45
C THR A 58 4.84 36.63 -24.82
N TRP A 59 5.12 35.48 -25.44
CA TRP A 59 4.76 34.17 -24.89
C TRP A 59 5.89 33.53 -24.07
N ILE A 60 7.07 34.15 -24.02
CA ILE A 60 8.29 33.54 -23.45
C ILE A 60 8.11 33.10 -21.99
N PRO A 61 7.56 33.91 -21.06
CA PRO A 61 7.38 33.48 -19.68
C PRO A 61 6.43 32.28 -19.55
N LEU A 62 5.33 32.29 -20.31
CA LEU A 62 4.36 31.20 -20.33
C LEU A 62 4.93 29.92 -20.93
N LEU A 63 5.67 30.01 -22.04
CA LEU A 63 6.29 28.86 -22.70
C LEU A 63 7.47 28.30 -21.90
N GLY A 64 8.27 29.16 -21.26
CA GLY A 64 9.38 28.74 -20.40
C GLY A 64 8.86 28.01 -19.16
N LEU A 65 7.98 28.64 -18.38
CA LEU A 65 7.42 28.01 -17.18
C LEU A 65 6.50 26.84 -17.52
N GLY A 66 5.69 26.95 -18.58
CA GLY A 66 4.82 25.87 -19.04
C GLY A 66 5.59 24.68 -19.60
N GLY A 67 6.67 24.92 -20.34
CA GLY A 67 7.58 23.88 -20.82
C GLY A 67 8.22 23.13 -19.66
N MET A 68 8.79 23.84 -18.68
CA MET A 68 9.39 23.21 -17.49
C MET A 68 8.36 22.42 -16.66
N ASN A 69 7.13 22.90 -16.60
CA ASN A 69 6.03 22.24 -15.92
C ASN A 69 5.61 20.91 -16.58
N LEU A 70 5.50 20.90 -17.91
CA LEU A 70 5.25 19.68 -18.69
C LEU A 70 6.39 18.67 -18.58
N LEU A 71 7.60 19.15 -18.36
CA LEU A 71 8.79 18.30 -18.28
C LEU A 71 9.08 17.80 -16.87
N ILE A 72 8.63 18.47 -15.80
CA ILE A 72 8.99 18.12 -14.42
C ILE A 72 7.75 17.77 -13.60
N THR A 73 6.83 18.71 -13.44
CA THR A 73 5.70 18.60 -12.50
C THR A 73 4.70 17.54 -12.97
N VAL A 74 4.35 17.55 -14.26
CA VAL A 74 3.38 16.59 -14.82
C VAL A 74 3.91 15.14 -14.79
N PRO A 75 5.14 14.85 -15.28
CA PRO A 75 5.69 13.49 -15.22
C PRO A 75 5.81 12.96 -13.79
N TRP A 76 6.17 13.82 -12.84
CA TRP A 76 6.26 13.42 -11.44
C TRP A 76 4.89 13.11 -10.82
N GLY A 77 3.88 13.93 -11.11
CA GLY A 77 2.49 13.64 -10.71
C GLY A 77 1.98 12.32 -11.28
N LEU A 78 2.28 12.05 -12.56
CA LEU A 78 1.94 10.77 -13.21
C LEU A 78 2.71 9.61 -12.58
N TYR A 79 4.01 9.76 -12.33
CA TYR A 79 4.83 8.74 -11.67
C TYR A 79 4.23 8.37 -10.31
N MET A 80 3.88 9.34 -9.48
CA MET A 80 3.23 9.09 -8.18
C MET A 80 1.85 8.45 -8.33
N HIS A 81 1.08 8.84 -9.35
CA HIS A 81 -0.19 8.18 -9.65
C HIS A 81 0.01 6.70 -9.99
N PHE A 82 0.98 6.36 -10.83
CA PHE A 82 1.29 4.97 -11.18
C PHE A 82 1.88 4.19 -10.02
N LEU A 83 2.70 4.82 -9.18
CA LEU A 83 3.21 4.22 -7.93
C LEU A 83 2.06 3.82 -7.01
N GLY A 84 1.04 4.68 -6.86
CA GLY A 84 -0.17 4.33 -6.12
C GLY A 84 -0.93 3.15 -6.72
N ASN A 85 -1.03 3.07 -8.05
CA ASN A 85 -1.65 1.92 -8.72
C ASN A 85 -0.82 0.62 -8.54
N LYS A 86 0.52 0.73 -8.55
CA LYS A 86 1.45 -0.38 -8.28
C LYS A 86 1.28 -0.88 -6.84
N ALA A 87 1.27 0.03 -5.87
CA ALA A 87 1.09 -0.27 -4.45
C ALA A 87 -0.20 -1.05 -4.17
N VAL A 88 -1.33 -0.67 -4.79
CA VAL A 88 -2.61 -1.40 -4.65
C VAL A 88 -2.51 -2.85 -5.14
N LYS A 89 -1.77 -3.09 -6.24
CA LYS A 89 -1.62 -4.43 -6.83
C LYS A 89 -0.65 -5.31 -6.06
N GLU A 90 0.38 -4.70 -5.47
CA GLU A 90 1.46 -5.40 -4.76
C GLU A 90 1.21 -5.60 -3.26
N THR A 91 0.09 -5.07 -2.76
CA THR A 91 -0.38 -5.27 -1.38
C THR A 91 -1.71 -6.03 -1.38
N PRO A 92 -1.77 -7.25 -1.93
CA PRO A 92 -3.00 -8.04 -1.90
C PRO A 92 -3.47 -8.27 -0.45
N PRO A 93 -4.79 -8.26 -0.20
CA PRO A 93 -5.33 -8.42 1.15
C PRO A 93 -5.11 -9.84 1.67
N VAL A 94 -4.89 -9.95 2.99
CA VAL A 94 -5.00 -11.22 3.72
C VAL A 94 -6.47 -11.46 4.00
N ARG A 95 -7.00 -12.63 3.61
CA ARG A 95 -8.40 -12.98 3.84
C ARG A 95 -8.52 -14.02 4.93
N LEU A 96 -9.28 -13.69 5.96
CA LEU A 96 -9.62 -14.59 7.05
C LEU A 96 -11.04 -15.10 6.85
N ASN A 97 -11.25 -16.41 6.87
CA ASN A 97 -12.57 -17.02 6.73
C ASN A 97 -12.96 -17.73 8.01
N ARG A 98 -13.95 -17.17 8.71
CA ARG A 98 -14.49 -17.72 9.95
C ARG A 98 -15.24 -19.02 9.73
N GLN A 99 -16.04 -19.09 8.66
CA GLN A 99 -16.90 -20.25 8.38
C GLN A 99 -16.06 -21.51 8.16
N ARG A 100 -14.91 -21.36 7.49
CA ARG A 100 -13.95 -22.45 7.26
C ARG A 100 -12.90 -22.59 8.36
N ARG A 101 -12.74 -21.58 9.23
CA ARG A 101 -11.61 -21.44 10.18
C ARG A 101 -10.25 -21.57 9.48
N GLU A 102 -10.11 -20.86 8.37
CA GLU A 102 -8.94 -20.87 7.50
C GLU A 102 -8.51 -19.44 7.15
N VAL A 103 -7.23 -19.28 6.81
CA VAL A 103 -6.64 -18.03 6.38
C VAL A 103 -6.04 -18.20 5.00
N ALA A 104 -6.33 -17.28 4.10
CA ALA A 104 -5.71 -17.19 2.80
C ALA A 104 -4.66 -16.07 2.81
N LEU A 105 -3.38 -16.46 2.75
CA LEU A 105 -2.25 -15.54 2.71
C LEU A 105 -1.70 -15.41 1.29
N PRO A 106 -1.42 -14.18 0.82
CA PRO A 106 -0.86 -13.97 -0.50
C PRO A 106 0.61 -14.40 -0.55
N ARG A 107 0.98 -15.12 -1.62
CA ARG A 107 2.33 -15.56 -1.94
C ARG A 107 2.64 -15.26 -3.41
N TRP A 108 3.86 -14.80 -3.67
CA TRP A 108 4.36 -14.56 -5.02
C TRP A 108 5.29 -15.70 -5.43
N THR A 109 5.11 -16.26 -6.64
CA THR A 109 5.79 -17.49 -7.08
C THR A 109 7.30 -17.33 -7.33
N GLU A 110 7.74 -16.20 -7.88
CA GLU A 110 9.15 -15.95 -8.28
C GLU A 110 9.76 -14.70 -7.60
N GLY A 111 9.16 -14.27 -6.48
CA GLY A 111 9.51 -13.02 -5.78
C GLY A 111 8.53 -11.88 -6.10
N LYS A 112 8.57 -10.82 -5.29
CA LYS A 112 7.58 -9.73 -5.33
C LYS A 112 7.70 -8.83 -6.57
N GLU A 113 8.90 -8.72 -7.15
CA GLU A 113 9.17 -7.78 -8.24
C GLU A 113 9.98 -8.43 -9.36
N PHE A 114 9.44 -8.35 -10.59
CA PHE A 114 10.22 -8.60 -11.79
C PHE A 114 11.18 -7.43 -12.02
N LYS A 115 12.47 -7.64 -11.75
CA LYS A 115 13.51 -6.64 -12.00
C LYS A 115 13.84 -6.61 -13.49
N LEU A 116 13.66 -5.44 -14.09
CA LEU A 116 14.01 -5.23 -15.48
C LEU A 116 15.54 -5.31 -15.66
N PRO A 117 16.04 -6.06 -16.67
CA PRO A 117 17.48 -6.15 -16.92
C PRO A 117 18.04 -4.76 -17.21
N LEU A 118 19.09 -4.35 -16.48
CA LEU A 118 19.76 -3.05 -16.66
C LEU A 118 18.92 -1.81 -16.32
N TRP A 119 17.77 -1.96 -15.66
CA TRP A 119 16.91 -0.83 -15.28
C TRP A 119 16.54 -0.89 -13.81
N ASN A 120 17.16 0.00 -13.04
CA ASN A 120 16.87 0.26 -11.64
C ASN A 120 16.46 1.73 -11.46
N ASP A 121 16.00 2.09 -10.26
CA ASP A 121 15.50 3.45 -9.98
C ASP A 121 16.57 4.53 -10.26
N THR A 122 17.85 4.22 -9.99
CA THR A 122 18.98 5.10 -10.27
C THR A 122 19.18 5.34 -11.77
N VAL A 123 19.19 4.28 -12.57
CA VAL A 123 19.32 4.35 -14.04
C VAL A 123 18.12 5.09 -14.64
N ALA A 124 16.91 4.81 -14.16
CA ALA A 124 15.72 5.53 -14.59
C ALA A 124 15.83 7.04 -14.28
N GLY A 125 16.31 7.40 -13.09
CA GLY A 125 16.56 8.79 -12.70
C GLY A 125 17.59 9.48 -13.60
N PHE A 126 18.75 8.87 -13.82
CA PHE A 126 19.77 9.43 -14.72
C PHE A 126 19.30 9.54 -16.17
N THR A 127 18.59 8.55 -16.67
CA THR A 127 18.03 8.57 -18.03
C THR A 127 17.05 9.73 -18.19
N TYR A 128 16.19 9.95 -17.20
CA TYR A 128 15.26 11.07 -17.19
C TYR A 128 15.99 12.43 -17.15
N ILE A 129 17.02 12.58 -16.31
CA ILE A 129 17.83 13.81 -16.26
C ILE A 129 18.55 14.05 -17.59
N GLY A 130 19.07 13.00 -18.22
CA GLY A 130 19.68 13.08 -19.56
C GLY A 130 18.72 13.62 -20.61
N VAL A 131 17.51 13.06 -20.68
CA VAL A 131 16.46 13.53 -21.61
C VAL A 131 16.06 14.99 -21.31
N LEU A 132 15.98 15.40 -20.04
CA LEU A 132 15.72 16.80 -19.70
C LEU A 132 16.84 17.72 -20.17
N PHE A 133 18.08 17.29 -20.04
CA PHE A 133 19.24 18.06 -20.48
C PHE A 133 19.25 18.23 -22.00
N THR A 134 18.96 17.17 -22.76
CA THR A 134 18.91 17.25 -24.24
C THR A 134 17.75 18.10 -24.74
N ILE A 135 16.59 18.05 -24.06
CA ILE A 135 15.49 18.98 -24.33
C ILE A 135 15.91 20.43 -24.04
N GLY A 136 16.54 20.67 -22.89
CA GLY A 136 17.07 21.99 -22.54
C GLY A 136 18.09 22.50 -23.56
N TRP A 137 18.99 21.64 -24.03
CA TRP A 137 19.95 21.95 -25.09
C TRP A 137 19.24 22.33 -26.40
N ALA A 138 18.24 21.57 -26.83
CA ALA A 138 17.49 21.87 -28.04
C ALA A 138 16.69 23.18 -27.96
N LEU A 139 16.30 23.61 -26.75
CA LEU A 139 15.54 24.84 -26.51
C LEU A 139 16.40 26.08 -26.25
N THR A 140 17.64 25.90 -25.76
CA THR A 140 18.57 27.00 -25.48
C THR A 140 18.79 27.97 -26.66
N PRO A 141 18.85 27.49 -27.92
CA PRO A 141 18.98 28.35 -29.09
C PRO A 141 17.85 29.40 -29.27
N PHE A 142 16.69 29.18 -28.65
CA PHE A 142 15.56 30.11 -28.70
C PHE A 142 15.56 31.15 -27.58
N MET A 143 16.42 30.98 -26.56
CA MET A 143 16.51 31.89 -25.40
C MET A 143 17.69 32.86 -25.50
N ASN A 144 18.63 32.62 -26.42
CA ASN A 144 19.82 33.44 -26.61
C ASN A 144 19.85 34.09 -28.00
N GLU A 145 20.46 35.26 -28.09
CA GLU A 145 20.76 35.90 -29.36
C GLU A 145 22.03 35.28 -29.97
N TYR A 146 21.91 34.76 -31.19
CA TYR A 146 23.03 34.20 -31.94
C TYR A 146 23.36 35.09 -33.13
N SER A 147 24.65 35.22 -33.42
CA SER A 147 25.16 36.06 -34.52
C SER A 147 24.77 35.54 -35.91
N SER A 148 24.51 34.24 -36.08
CA SER A 148 24.04 33.67 -37.34
C SER A 148 22.86 32.71 -37.15
N THR A 149 21.88 32.83 -38.05
CA THR A 149 20.69 31.96 -38.08
C THR A 149 21.03 30.51 -38.44
N GLU A 150 22.05 30.30 -39.27
CA GLU A 150 22.57 28.98 -39.63
C GLU A 150 23.15 28.25 -38.41
N TYR A 151 23.95 28.94 -37.59
CA TYR A 151 24.52 28.36 -36.38
C TYR A 151 23.43 27.98 -35.36
N ARG A 152 22.45 28.88 -35.15
CA ARG A 152 21.28 28.60 -34.30
C ARG A 152 20.55 27.34 -34.77
N ASN A 153 20.27 27.24 -36.08
CA ASN A 153 19.54 26.10 -36.64
C ASN A 153 20.35 24.80 -36.57
N SER A 154 21.68 24.84 -36.71
CA SER A 154 22.55 23.67 -36.50
C SER A 154 22.46 23.13 -35.08
N LEU A 155 22.55 24.01 -34.07
CA LEU A 155 22.45 23.62 -32.66
C LEU A 155 21.08 22.98 -32.33
N VAL A 156 19.99 23.53 -32.87
CA VAL A 156 18.65 22.95 -32.72
C VAL A 156 18.58 21.58 -33.37
N LEU A 157 19.09 21.43 -34.59
CA LEU A 157 19.07 20.17 -35.32
C LEU A 157 19.86 19.09 -34.58
N GLU A 158 21.06 19.40 -34.10
CA GLU A 158 21.90 18.50 -33.30
C GLU A 158 21.18 18.04 -32.03
N GLY A 159 20.54 18.97 -31.30
CA GLY A 159 19.75 18.66 -30.11
C GLY A 159 18.55 17.75 -30.40
N LEU A 160 17.82 18.02 -31.48
CA LEU A 160 16.67 17.20 -31.90
C LEU A 160 17.09 15.80 -32.37
N VAL A 161 18.21 15.68 -33.09
CA VAL A 161 18.76 14.38 -33.50
C VAL A 161 19.16 13.56 -32.27
N LEU A 162 19.87 14.17 -31.31
CA LEU A 162 20.27 13.50 -30.09
C LEU A 162 19.05 13.03 -29.27
N LEU A 163 18.06 13.91 -29.08
CA LEU A 163 16.80 13.57 -28.41
C LEU A 163 16.06 12.43 -29.13
N GLY A 164 16.04 12.45 -30.47
CA GLY A 164 15.45 11.37 -31.28
C GLY A 164 16.13 10.03 -31.05
N ILE A 165 17.47 10.01 -30.96
CA ILE A 165 18.25 8.81 -30.66
C ILE A 165 17.93 8.31 -29.24
N GLU A 166 17.94 9.20 -28.24
CA GLU A 166 17.61 8.84 -26.85
C GLU A 166 16.22 8.22 -26.73
N LEU A 167 15.21 8.85 -27.32
CA LEU A 167 13.83 8.34 -27.31
C LEU A 167 13.69 7.01 -28.04
N LEU A 168 14.46 6.79 -29.11
CA LEU A 168 14.49 5.50 -29.82
C LEU A 168 15.10 4.40 -28.95
N VAL A 169 16.23 4.67 -28.30
CA VAL A 169 16.88 3.71 -27.39
C VAL A 169 15.98 3.39 -26.19
N ILE A 170 15.39 4.41 -25.56
CA ILE A 170 14.46 4.21 -24.43
C ILE A 170 13.20 3.47 -24.90
N GLY A 171 12.61 3.88 -26.02
CA GLY A 171 11.40 3.27 -26.57
C GLY A 171 11.59 1.81 -26.94
N THR A 172 12.70 1.47 -27.58
CA THR A 172 13.06 0.08 -27.90
C THR A 172 13.28 -0.75 -26.65
N TYR A 173 14.00 -0.22 -25.66
CA TYR A 173 14.17 -0.86 -24.36
C TYR A 173 12.82 -1.12 -23.66
N LEU A 174 11.95 -0.11 -23.57
CA LEU A 174 10.64 -0.23 -22.93
C LEU A 174 9.75 -1.25 -23.65
N CYS A 175 9.79 -1.32 -25.00
CA CYS A 175 9.07 -2.34 -25.75
C CYS A 175 9.53 -3.76 -25.38
N PHE A 176 10.84 -3.98 -25.26
CA PHE A 176 11.40 -5.27 -24.85
C PHE A 176 11.05 -5.59 -23.39
N ALA A 177 11.18 -4.60 -22.50
CA ALA A 177 10.81 -4.67 -21.10
C ALA A 177 9.33 -5.06 -20.89
N LEU A 178 8.41 -4.48 -21.65
CA LEU A 178 6.97 -4.80 -21.58
C LEU A 178 6.69 -6.25 -22.03
N ARG A 179 7.41 -6.75 -23.05
CA ARG A 179 7.29 -8.14 -23.50
C ARG A 179 7.81 -9.13 -22.46
N LEU A 180 8.97 -8.84 -21.88
CA LEU A 180 9.55 -9.61 -20.77
C LEU A 180 8.60 -9.65 -19.58
N LYS A 181 8.10 -8.47 -19.17
CA LYS A 181 7.16 -8.36 -18.06
C LYS A 181 5.92 -9.21 -18.29
N LYS A 182 5.33 -9.19 -19.49
CA LYS A 182 4.16 -10.03 -19.80
C LYS A 182 4.43 -11.53 -19.67
N LYS A 183 5.67 -11.97 -19.95
CA LYS A 183 6.06 -13.39 -19.92
C LYS A 183 6.44 -13.88 -18.53
N TYR A 184 7.08 -13.04 -17.73
CA TYR A 184 7.66 -13.38 -16.42
C TYR A 184 7.02 -12.58 -15.27
N ASP A 185 5.79 -12.07 -15.46
CA ASP A 185 5.08 -11.34 -14.40
C ASP A 185 4.87 -12.30 -13.22
N PRO A 186 5.30 -11.94 -12.00
CA PRO A 186 5.12 -12.80 -10.84
C PRO A 186 3.63 -12.99 -10.61
N LYS A 187 3.20 -14.25 -10.47
CA LYS A 187 1.79 -14.57 -10.25
C LYS A 187 1.49 -14.54 -8.75
N LEU A 188 0.37 -13.91 -8.42
CA LEU A 188 -0.21 -13.93 -7.09
C LEU A 188 -0.94 -15.25 -6.86
N VAL A 189 -0.50 -16.03 -5.89
CA VAL A 189 -1.13 -17.27 -5.43
C VAL A 189 -1.55 -17.08 -3.98
N TYR A 190 -2.71 -17.62 -3.60
CA TYR A 190 -3.16 -17.62 -2.22
C TYR A 190 -2.91 -19.00 -1.60
N GLU A 191 -2.14 -19.01 -0.51
CA GLU A 191 -1.92 -20.21 0.28
C GLU A 191 -2.99 -20.26 1.38
N ILE A 192 -3.82 -21.31 1.34
CA ILE A 192 -4.87 -21.54 2.34
C ILE A 192 -4.27 -22.34 3.49
N TYR A 193 -4.46 -21.85 4.72
CA TYR A 193 -3.87 -22.45 5.91
C TYR A 193 -4.85 -22.48 7.09
N PRO A 194 -4.84 -23.53 7.94
CA PRO A 194 -5.72 -23.61 9.10
C PRO A 194 -5.46 -22.48 10.10
N TRP A 195 -6.54 -21.82 10.56
CA TRP A 195 -6.48 -20.71 11.52
C TRP A 195 -5.74 -21.07 12.81
N GLU A 196 -5.97 -22.28 13.34
CA GLU A 196 -5.41 -22.72 14.62
C GLU A 196 -3.91 -22.99 14.59
N LYS A 197 -3.33 -23.14 13.39
CA LYS A 197 -1.89 -23.37 13.19
C LYS A 197 -1.14 -22.11 12.77
N LEU A 198 -1.86 -21.02 12.48
CA LEU A 198 -1.27 -19.78 12.01
C LEU A 198 -0.34 -19.21 13.09
N VAL A 199 0.85 -18.78 12.68
CA VAL A 199 1.77 -18.07 13.57
C VAL A 199 1.59 -16.58 13.35
N ALA A 200 1.33 -15.86 14.44
CA ALA A 200 1.25 -14.40 14.43
C ALA A 200 2.23 -13.85 15.45
N TYR A 201 3.02 -12.85 15.04
CA TYR A 201 3.97 -12.19 15.91
C TYR A 201 4.05 -10.71 15.59
N ILE A 202 4.44 -9.94 16.60
CA ILE A 202 4.66 -8.50 16.48
C ILE A 202 6.15 -8.28 16.57
N GLU A 203 6.69 -7.58 15.58
CA GLU A 203 8.10 -7.27 15.50
C GLU A 203 8.28 -5.77 15.29
N THR A 204 9.30 -5.22 15.93
CA THR A 204 9.73 -3.84 15.70
C THR A 204 10.98 -3.89 14.83
N ARG A 205 10.83 -3.49 13.56
CA ARG A 205 11.93 -3.43 12.60
C ARG A 205 12.54 -2.04 12.60
N GLN A 206 13.86 -1.97 12.51
CA GLN A 206 14.60 -0.72 12.33
C GLN A 206 15.17 -0.71 10.92
N ASP A 207 14.59 0.11 10.05
CA ASP A 207 15.12 0.32 8.71
C ASP A 207 16.16 1.44 8.77
N ILE A 208 17.43 1.09 8.56
CA ILE A 208 18.55 2.03 8.53
C ILE A 208 18.86 2.35 7.06
N GLY A 209 18.37 3.51 6.58
CA GLY A 209 18.72 4.06 5.27
C GLY A 209 19.83 5.12 5.35
N PRO A 210 20.43 5.54 4.22
CA PRO A 210 21.53 6.51 4.19
C PRO A 210 21.25 7.90 4.79
N GLY A 211 20.00 8.20 5.19
CA GLY A 211 19.61 9.47 5.81
C GLY A 211 18.33 9.40 6.66
N LEU A 212 17.80 8.22 6.94
CA LEU A 212 16.62 8.03 7.79
C LEU A 212 16.78 6.75 8.62
N MET A 213 16.66 6.87 9.93
CA MET A 213 16.32 5.74 10.80
C MET A 213 14.81 5.76 11.01
N ALA A 214 14.12 4.76 10.48
CA ALA A 214 12.69 4.60 10.67
C ALA A 214 12.43 3.31 11.45
N THR A 215 11.80 3.46 12.61
CA THR A 215 11.33 2.34 13.41
C THR A 215 9.88 2.04 13.03
N HIS A 216 9.62 0.83 12.55
CA HIS A 216 8.30 0.37 12.17
C HIS A 216 7.93 -0.89 12.94
N THR A 217 6.91 -0.81 13.79
CA THR A 217 6.31 -1.98 14.39
C THR A 217 5.26 -2.57 13.46
N VAL A 218 5.38 -3.86 13.17
CA VAL A 218 4.48 -4.58 12.27
C VAL A 218 3.91 -5.83 12.96
N LEU A 219 2.63 -6.12 12.69
CA LEU A 219 1.99 -7.39 12.99
C LEU A 219 2.15 -8.28 11.76
N THR A 220 2.87 -9.38 11.90
CA THR A 220 3.12 -10.34 10.82
C THR A 220 2.33 -11.62 11.05
N LEU A 221 1.54 -12.01 10.05
CA LEU A 221 0.86 -13.30 9.96
C LEU A 221 1.65 -14.20 9.02
N ALA A 222 2.09 -15.35 9.50
CA ALA A 222 3.00 -16.24 8.78
C ALA A 222 2.50 -17.69 8.76
N ILE A 223 2.65 -18.32 7.60
CA ILE A 223 2.54 -19.78 7.42
C ILE A 223 3.95 -20.35 7.59
N PRO A 224 4.22 -21.18 8.61
CA PRO A 224 5.53 -21.82 8.78
C PRO A 224 5.78 -22.82 7.64
N LYS A 225 7.04 -22.95 7.20
CA LYS A 225 7.40 -24.01 6.25
C LYS A 225 7.38 -25.38 6.97
N PRO A 226 6.96 -26.45 6.28
CA PRO A 226 6.99 -27.80 6.87
C PRO A 226 8.41 -28.25 7.29
N ASP A 227 9.43 -27.86 6.52
CA ASP A 227 10.82 -28.31 6.71
C ASP A 227 11.64 -27.40 7.64
N ASP A 228 11.21 -26.15 7.81
CA ASP A 228 11.89 -25.14 8.64
C ASP A 228 10.84 -24.25 9.33
N PRO A 229 10.49 -24.54 10.59
CA PRO A 229 9.46 -23.79 11.31
C PRO A 229 9.87 -22.35 11.64
N GLU A 230 11.16 -22.00 11.57
CA GLU A 230 11.65 -20.62 11.77
C GLU A 230 11.48 -19.77 10.50
N SER A 231 11.28 -20.41 9.34
CA SER A 231 11.06 -19.73 8.06
C SER A 231 9.59 -19.76 7.64
N ALA A 232 9.09 -18.64 7.13
CA ALA A 232 7.72 -18.54 6.62
C ALA A 232 7.63 -18.92 5.12
N LEU A 233 6.65 -19.75 4.77
CA LEU A 233 6.26 -20.07 3.39
C LEU A 233 5.55 -18.89 2.72
N ALA A 234 4.65 -18.26 3.46
CA ALA A 234 3.98 -17.02 3.09
C ALA A 234 3.82 -16.18 4.35
N ALA A 235 4.07 -14.88 4.23
CA ALA A 235 3.92 -13.95 5.33
C ALA A 235 3.32 -12.64 4.84
N ALA A 236 2.44 -12.06 5.64
CA ALA A 236 1.88 -10.74 5.40
C ALA A 236 2.03 -9.89 6.65
N SER A 237 2.61 -8.71 6.49
CA SER A 237 2.88 -7.77 7.57
C SER A 237 1.99 -6.53 7.45
N ILE A 238 1.44 -6.08 8.57
CA ILE A 238 0.60 -4.89 8.69
C ILE A 238 1.33 -3.92 9.61
N ASN A 239 1.56 -2.67 9.20
CA ASN A 239 2.14 -1.67 10.09
C ASN A 239 1.12 -1.29 11.16
N VAL A 240 1.54 -1.38 12.42
CA VAL A 240 0.69 -1.12 13.59
C VAL A 240 1.14 0.12 14.35
N GLY A 241 2.32 0.66 14.00
CA GLY A 241 2.93 1.83 14.62
C GLY A 241 3.47 1.61 16.03
N HIS A 242 2.80 0.80 16.85
CA HIS A 242 3.22 0.47 18.22
C HIS A 242 2.79 -0.94 18.62
N GLU A 243 3.54 -1.59 19.52
CA GLU A 243 3.31 -2.99 19.90
C GLU A 243 1.94 -3.22 20.56
N THR A 244 1.52 -2.30 21.43
CA THR A 244 0.19 -2.38 22.06
C THR A 244 -0.95 -2.25 21.06
N ALA A 245 -0.77 -1.45 20.01
CA ALA A 245 -1.72 -1.35 18.90
C ALA A 245 -1.73 -2.66 18.10
N GLY A 246 -0.57 -3.28 17.88
CA GLY A 246 -0.48 -4.61 17.27
C GLY A 246 -1.21 -5.68 18.05
N LEU A 247 -1.07 -5.69 19.38
CA LEU A 247 -1.80 -6.61 20.26
C LEU A 247 -3.31 -6.39 20.18
N ALA A 248 -3.75 -5.12 20.19
CA ALA A 248 -5.16 -4.78 20.05
C ALA A 248 -5.73 -5.22 18.69
N GLN A 249 -4.97 -5.04 17.60
CA GLN A 249 -5.37 -5.51 16.26
C GLN A 249 -5.46 -7.03 16.20
N TRP A 250 -4.49 -7.74 16.76
CA TRP A 250 -4.53 -9.20 16.86
C TRP A 250 -5.77 -9.68 17.63
N GLU A 251 -6.08 -9.05 18.77
CA GLU A 251 -7.28 -9.38 19.53
C GLU A 251 -8.55 -9.10 18.73
N CYS A 252 -8.62 -8.02 17.96
CA CYS A 252 -9.75 -7.75 17.05
C CYS A 252 -9.92 -8.84 15.98
N ILE A 253 -8.81 -9.32 15.41
CA ILE A 253 -8.81 -10.44 14.44
C ILE A 253 -9.34 -11.71 15.11
N ARG A 254 -8.81 -12.03 16.30
CA ARG A 254 -9.21 -13.23 17.04
C ARG A 254 -10.69 -13.18 17.42
N GLN A 255 -11.17 -12.04 17.92
CA GLN A 255 -12.57 -11.80 18.25
C GLN A 255 -13.48 -11.96 17.03
N PHE A 256 -13.05 -11.47 15.86
CA PHE A 256 -13.77 -11.72 14.60
C PHE A 256 -13.91 -13.22 14.30
N MET A 257 -12.82 -13.98 14.40
CA MET A 257 -12.82 -15.41 14.08
C MET A 257 -13.67 -16.24 15.05
N GLU A 258 -13.69 -15.88 16.34
CA GLU A 258 -14.45 -16.63 17.34
C GLU A 258 -15.91 -16.16 17.45
N ASN A 259 -16.11 -14.86 17.72
CA ASN A 259 -17.41 -14.29 18.07
C ASN A 259 -18.14 -13.67 16.88
N GLY A 260 -17.45 -13.44 15.75
CA GLY A 260 -18.04 -12.97 14.49
C GLY A 260 -17.88 -11.47 14.25
N PRO A 261 -18.58 -10.93 13.23
CA PRO A 261 -18.36 -9.57 12.72
C PRO A 261 -18.70 -8.45 13.71
N GLU A 262 -19.60 -8.70 14.67
CA GLU A 262 -20.03 -7.72 15.68
C GLU A 262 -18.96 -7.47 16.75
N ALA A 263 -18.08 -8.45 16.98
CA ALA A 263 -17.01 -8.35 17.97
C ALA A 263 -15.78 -7.57 17.47
N CYS A 264 -15.80 -7.14 16.20
CA CYS A 264 -14.71 -6.44 15.53
C CYS A 264 -15.24 -5.10 15.00
N PRO A 265 -14.48 -3.99 15.09
CA PRO A 265 -14.91 -2.71 14.55
C PRO A 265 -15.24 -2.80 13.05
N ASP A 266 -16.13 -1.92 12.58
CA ASP A 266 -16.43 -1.82 11.15
C ASP A 266 -15.24 -1.24 10.37
N PRO A 267 -15.08 -1.62 9.09
CA PRO A 267 -14.09 -1.00 8.21
C PRO A 267 -14.28 0.52 8.19
N LYS A 268 -13.19 1.27 8.31
CA LYS A 268 -13.25 2.73 8.23
C LYS A 268 -13.64 3.17 6.82
N GLU A 269 -14.66 4.01 6.73
CA GLU A 269 -15.10 4.61 5.47
C GLU A 269 -14.32 5.88 5.09
N ASP A 270 -13.23 6.21 5.81
CA ASP A 270 -12.47 7.46 5.66
C ASP A 270 -11.99 7.70 4.23
N GLU A 271 -11.75 6.64 3.45
CA GLU A 271 -11.30 6.75 2.05
C GLU A 271 -12.46 6.95 1.06
N THR A 272 -13.72 6.78 1.50
CA THR A 272 -14.90 6.92 0.65
C THR A 272 -15.27 8.38 0.37
N LEU A 273 -15.83 8.62 -0.82
CA LEU A 273 -16.30 9.96 -1.17
C LEU A 273 -17.48 10.43 -0.30
N ALA A 274 -18.34 9.49 0.15
CA ALA A 274 -19.50 9.80 0.97
C ALA A 274 -19.08 10.32 2.36
N HIS A 275 -18.13 9.65 3.00
CA HIS A 275 -17.58 10.07 4.29
C HIS A 275 -16.87 11.42 4.16
N TYR A 276 -16.07 11.63 3.12
CA TYR A 276 -15.45 12.93 2.85
C TYR A 276 -16.49 14.06 2.73
N LYS A 277 -17.56 13.86 1.96
CA LYS A 277 -18.66 14.83 1.84
C LYS A 277 -19.35 15.10 3.17
N ALA A 278 -19.54 14.08 4.01
CA ALA A 278 -20.09 14.24 5.35
C ALA A 278 -19.17 15.09 6.24
N LYS A 279 -17.87 14.77 6.26
CA LYS A 279 -16.85 15.53 7.00
C LYS A 279 -16.74 16.98 6.52
N CYS A 280 -16.89 17.25 5.23
CA CYS A 280 -16.97 18.61 4.70
C CYS A 280 -18.23 19.36 5.17
N ARG A 281 -19.38 18.69 5.29
CA ARG A 281 -20.61 19.28 5.81
C ARG A 281 -20.51 19.59 7.30
N GLN A 282 -19.94 18.67 8.07
CA GLN A 282 -19.67 18.86 9.51
C GLN A 282 -18.70 20.02 9.74
N ALA A 283 -17.58 20.03 9.03
CA ALA A 283 -16.59 21.10 9.02
C ALA A 283 -17.18 22.49 8.72
N ARG A 284 -18.20 22.58 7.86
CA ARG A 284 -18.89 23.85 7.56
C ARG A 284 -19.74 24.35 8.75
N LYS A 285 -20.23 23.45 9.60
CA LYS A 285 -21.06 23.79 10.75
C LYS A 285 -20.22 24.14 11.98
N GLU A 286 -19.09 23.46 12.16
CA GLU A 286 -18.32 23.51 13.41
C GLU A 286 -17.16 24.51 13.38
N MET A 287 -16.60 24.83 12.20
CA MET A 287 -15.43 25.72 12.13
C MET A 287 -15.83 27.18 11.93
N SER A 288 -15.03 28.06 12.52
CA SER A 288 -15.03 29.48 12.18
C SER A 288 -14.51 29.70 10.74
N VAL A 289 -14.81 30.88 10.19
CA VAL A 289 -14.61 31.19 8.76
C VAL A 289 -13.15 31.06 8.34
N LEU A 290 -12.21 31.54 9.14
CA LEU A 290 -10.78 31.57 8.77
C LEU A 290 -10.16 30.15 8.69
N PRO A 291 -10.29 29.27 9.69
CA PRO A 291 -9.91 27.85 9.55
C PRO A 291 -10.62 27.12 8.42
N TRP A 292 -11.90 27.44 8.18
CA TRP A 292 -12.64 26.84 7.08
C TRP A 292 -12.08 27.24 5.69
N LEU A 293 -11.71 28.50 5.51
CA LEU A 293 -11.03 28.98 4.30
C LEU A 293 -9.69 28.28 4.12
N GLY A 294 -8.87 28.19 5.18
CA GLY A 294 -7.60 27.46 5.16
C GLY A 294 -7.79 25.99 4.76
N LYS A 295 -8.80 25.31 5.32
CA LYS A 295 -9.17 23.95 4.90
C LYS A 295 -9.56 23.90 3.43
N LYS A 296 -10.33 24.86 2.92
CA LYS A 296 -10.75 24.88 1.51
C LYS A 296 -9.60 25.07 0.55
N VAL A 297 -8.65 25.94 0.88
CA VAL A 297 -7.41 26.11 0.12
C VAL A 297 -6.61 24.81 0.12
N GLY A 298 -6.47 24.14 1.28
CA GLY A 298 -5.82 22.84 1.37
C GLY A 298 -6.54 21.74 0.57
N ASP A 299 -7.87 21.65 0.69
CA ASP A 299 -8.70 20.68 -0.03
C ASP A 299 -8.60 20.87 -1.56
N TRP A 300 -8.52 22.13 -2.03
CA TRP A 300 -8.25 22.46 -3.42
C TRP A 300 -6.82 22.07 -3.82
N PHE A 301 -5.82 22.46 -3.04
CA PHE A 301 -4.42 22.20 -3.34
C PHE A 301 -4.10 20.70 -3.46
N PHE A 302 -4.64 19.87 -2.56
CA PHE A 302 -4.50 18.41 -2.63
C PHE A 302 -5.55 17.74 -3.52
N GLN A 303 -6.44 18.52 -4.16
CA GLN A 303 -7.57 18.03 -4.96
C GLN A 303 -8.32 16.89 -4.25
N ARG A 304 -8.60 17.06 -2.95
CA ARG A 304 -9.09 15.98 -2.08
C ARG A 304 -10.31 15.26 -2.60
N TYR A 305 -11.22 16.00 -3.22
CA TYR A 305 -12.40 15.43 -3.86
C TYR A 305 -12.04 14.40 -4.95
N LEU A 306 -11.11 14.75 -5.84
CA LEU A 306 -10.61 13.84 -6.87
C LEU A 306 -9.79 12.70 -6.27
N ALA A 307 -9.02 12.97 -5.21
CA ALA A 307 -8.25 11.95 -4.50
C ALA A 307 -9.14 10.83 -3.96
N HIS A 308 -10.29 11.19 -3.36
CA HIS A 308 -11.29 10.22 -2.91
C HIS A 308 -11.91 9.43 -4.08
N ILE A 309 -12.22 10.07 -5.21
CA ILE A 309 -12.75 9.37 -6.40
C ILE A 309 -11.73 8.36 -6.94
N ILE A 310 -10.47 8.75 -7.08
CA ILE A 310 -9.40 7.89 -7.60
C ILE A 310 -9.18 6.72 -6.64
N THR A 311 -9.13 6.98 -5.34
CA THR A 311 -8.94 5.96 -4.30
C THR A 311 -10.09 4.97 -4.27
N GLU A 312 -11.33 5.44 -4.28
CA GLU A 312 -12.52 4.59 -4.30
C GLU A 312 -12.57 3.73 -5.58
N ARG A 313 -12.21 4.29 -6.74
CA ARG A 313 -12.07 3.54 -7.98
C ARG A 313 -10.97 2.48 -7.88
N ARG A 314 -9.79 2.81 -7.34
CA ARG A 314 -8.69 1.85 -7.15
C ARG A 314 -9.13 0.66 -6.32
N ILE A 315 -9.82 0.89 -5.22
CA ILE A 315 -10.32 -0.17 -4.33
C ILE A 315 -11.39 -1.01 -5.03
N LYS A 316 -12.37 -0.37 -5.69
CA LYS A 316 -13.50 -1.08 -6.31
C LYS A 316 -13.13 -1.80 -7.61
N THR A 317 -12.15 -1.32 -8.36
CA THR A 317 -11.82 -1.91 -9.67
C THR A 317 -10.47 -2.61 -9.67
N LEU A 318 -9.42 -1.94 -9.20
CA LEU A 318 -8.06 -2.46 -9.37
C LEU A 318 -7.75 -3.55 -8.33
N ALA A 319 -8.09 -3.30 -7.06
CA ALA A 319 -7.84 -4.27 -5.99
C ALA A 319 -8.70 -5.53 -6.14
N LEU A 320 -9.92 -5.42 -6.68
CA LEU A 320 -10.78 -6.57 -6.95
C LEU A 320 -10.31 -7.38 -8.17
N LYS A 321 -9.92 -6.71 -9.26
CA LYS A 321 -9.44 -7.38 -10.47
C LYS A 321 -8.10 -8.09 -10.30
N SER A 322 -7.28 -7.70 -9.32
CA SER A 322 -6.02 -8.36 -9.01
C SER A 322 -6.17 -9.66 -8.21
N LEU A 323 -7.35 -9.95 -7.66
CA LEU A 323 -7.57 -11.16 -6.87
C LEU A 323 -7.80 -12.37 -7.81
N PRO A 324 -7.16 -13.52 -7.56
CA PRO A 324 -7.44 -14.75 -8.30
C PRO A 324 -8.89 -15.21 -8.11
N ASP A 325 -9.49 -15.78 -9.15
CA ASP A 325 -10.87 -16.31 -9.12
C ASP A 325 -11.03 -17.43 -8.07
N ASP A 326 -9.97 -18.21 -7.84
CA ASP A 326 -9.93 -19.27 -6.83
C ASP A 326 -10.21 -18.73 -5.41
N LEU A 327 -9.71 -17.54 -5.08
CA LEU A 327 -9.97 -16.91 -3.77
C LEU A 327 -11.44 -16.50 -3.65
N ASN A 328 -12.04 -16.01 -4.74
CA ASN A 328 -13.46 -15.64 -4.76
C ASN A 328 -14.33 -16.87 -4.55
N ALA A 329 -14.05 -17.97 -5.24
CA ALA A 329 -14.74 -19.25 -5.08
C ALA A 329 -14.60 -19.81 -3.66
N TRP A 330 -13.41 -19.79 -3.07
CA TRP A 330 -13.17 -20.24 -1.69
C TRP A 330 -13.93 -19.38 -0.66
N SER A 331 -14.10 -18.08 -0.93
CA SER A 331 -14.80 -17.12 -0.04
C SER A 331 -16.32 -17.13 -0.13
N ALA A 332 -16.92 -18.01 -0.95
CA ALA A 332 -18.37 -18.14 -1.03
C ALA A 332 -18.97 -18.54 0.34
N PRO A 333 -20.14 -17.97 0.70
CA PRO A 333 -20.76 -18.23 2.00
C PRO A 333 -21.20 -19.69 2.14
N LEU A 334 -20.88 -20.30 3.28
CA LEU A 334 -21.31 -21.63 3.67
C LEU A 334 -22.56 -21.58 4.57
N PRO A 335 -23.46 -22.57 4.46
CA PRO A 335 -24.54 -22.77 5.44
C PRO A 335 -23.98 -22.92 6.86
N LYS A 336 -24.71 -22.43 7.87
CA LYS A 336 -24.25 -22.39 9.28
C LYS A 336 -23.95 -23.78 9.84
N GLU A 337 -24.61 -24.81 9.31
CA GLU A 337 -24.41 -26.20 9.68
C GLU A 337 -23.05 -26.74 9.25
N GLN A 338 -22.46 -26.16 8.19
CA GLN A 338 -21.17 -26.56 7.63
C GLN A 338 -19.99 -25.75 8.19
N TRP A 339 -20.25 -24.88 9.16
CA TRP A 339 -19.18 -24.06 9.73
C TRP A 339 -18.24 -24.93 10.57
N ALA A 340 -16.94 -24.77 10.32
CA ALA A 340 -15.90 -25.44 11.06
C ALA A 340 -15.94 -25.02 12.53
N LYS A 341 -15.85 -26.00 13.43
CA LYS A 341 -15.82 -25.79 14.88
C LYS A 341 -14.37 -25.77 15.39
N PRO A 342 -14.10 -25.07 16.51
CA PRO A 342 -12.79 -25.12 17.16
C PRO A 342 -12.39 -26.55 17.50
N SER A 343 -11.12 -26.92 17.32
CA SER A 343 -10.63 -28.26 17.66
C SER A 343 -10.76 -28.55 19.16
N GLU A 344 -10.88 -29.83 19.52
CA GLU A 344 -10.94 -30.25 20.93
C GLU A 344 -9.68 -29.85 21.71
N ALA A 345 -8.52 -29.87 21.06
CA ALA A 345 -7.26 -29.42 21.65
C ALA A 345 -7.32 -27.93 22.02
N LEU A 346 -7.81 -27.09 21.11
CA LEU A 346 -7.98 -25.66 21.34
C LEU A 346 -9.01 -25.38 22.44
N GLN A 347 -10.16 -26.06 22.42
CA GLN A 347 -11.17 -25.92 23.47
C GLN A 347 -10.62 -26.30 24.85
N GLY A 348 -9.87 -27.40 24.93
CA GLY A 348 -9.23 -27.83 26.17
C GLY A 348 -8.17 -26.84 26.67
N LEU A 349 -7.43 -26.19 25.78
CA LEU A 349 -6.49 -25.12 26.17
C LEU A 349 -7.23 -23.87 26.66
N ASN A 350 -8.29 -23.46 25.99
CA ASN A 350 -9.11 -22.31 26.41
C ASN A 350 -9.70 -22.51 27.81
N GLN A 351 -10.18 -23.73 28.13
CA GLN A 351 -10.66 -24.06 29.47
C GLN A 351 -9.56 -23.94 30.53
N GLN A 352 -8.34 -24.41 30.22
CA GLN A 352 -7.21 -24.30 31.13
C GLN A 352 -6.79 -22.86 31.38
N LEU A 353 -6.77 -22.03 30.33
CA LEU A 353 -6.48 -20.61 30.44
C LEU A 353 -7.56 -19.90 31.27
N THR A 354 -8.83 -20.19 31.04
CA THR A 354 -9.94 -19.64 31.83
C THR A 354 -9.77 -19.94 33.31
N PHE A 355 -9.47 -21.21 33.65
CA PHE A 355 -9.22 -21.61 35.04
C PHE A 355 -7.97 -20.97 35.66
N ALA A 356 -6.93 -20.74 34.87
CA ALA A 356 -5.74 -20.03 35.33
C ALA A 356 -6.04 -18.55 35.62
N TYR A 357 -6.82 -17.88 34.76
CA TYR A 357 -7.26 -16.51 34.97
C TYR A 357 -8.17 -16.38 36.20
N GLU A 358 -9.08 -17.33 36.42
CA GLU A 358 -9.93 -17.38 37.62
C GLU A 358 -9.10 -17.50 38.92
N ARG A 359 -7.92 -18.12 38.84
CA ARG A 359 -6.97 -18.22 39.96
C ARG A 359 -6.08 -16.98 40.14
N GLY A 360 -6.30 -15.94 39.34
CA GLY A 360 -5.57 -14.67 39.42
C GLY A 360 -4.21 -14.65 38.72
N LEU A 361 -3.86 -15.70 37.95
CA LEU A 361 -2.65 -15.71 37.13
C LEU A 361 -2.80 -14.73 35.97
N LYS A 362 -1.76 -13.92 35.72
CA LYS A 362 -1.72 -12.99 34.59
C LYS A 362 -1.09 -13.63 33.36
N PHE A 363 -1.45 -13.15 32.17
CA PHE A 363 -0.89 -13.61 30.89
C PHE A 363 0.65 -13.65 30.90
N THR A 364 1.30 -12.64 31.48
CA THR A 364 2.77 -12.55 31.58
C THR A 364 3.43 -13.62 32.46
N GLN A 365 2.64 -14.30 33.30
CA GLN A 365 3.12 -15.32 34.25
C GLN A 365 2.87 -16.75 33.74
N MET A 366 2.16 -16.91 32.61
CA MET A 366 1.73 -18.22 32.14
C MET A 366 2.80 -18.98 31.37
N GLY A 367 3.82 -18.33 30.82
CA GLY A 367 4.85 -19.00 30.03
C GLY A 367 4.33 -19.59 28.71
N PRO A 368 5.15 -20.33 27.97
CA PRO A 368 4.79 -20.89 26.67
C PRO A 368 3.83 -22.10 26.78
N VAL A 369 2.89 -22.20 25.83
CA VAL A 369 1.87 -23.27 25.80
C VAL A 369 2.47 -24.67 25.65
N SER A 370 3.66 -24.80 25.07
CA SER A 370 4.38 -26.08 24.93
C SER A 370 4.65 -26.74 26.29
N GLU A 371 5.00 -25.95 27.31
CA GLU A 371 5.23 -26.45 28.68
C GLU A 371 3.95 -27.01 29.30
N TRP A 372 2.80 -26.43 28.97
CA TRP A 372 1.49 -26.84 29.48
C TRP A 372 1.03 -28.16 28.84
N GLN A 373 1.37 -28.36 27.58
CA GLN A 373 1.09 -29.59 26.85
C GLN A 373 1.99 -30.74 27.31
N ALA A 374 3.29 -30.50 27.49
CA ALA A 374 4.24 -31.49 28.00
C ALA A 374 3.81 -32.04 29.37
N GLY A 375 3.45 -31.16 30.32
CA GLY A 375 2.95 -31.58 31.63
C GLY A 375 1.62 -32.36 31.57
N ARG A 376 0.82 -32.18 30.51
CA ARG A 376 -0.41 -32.96 30.27
C ARG A 376 -0.10 -34.36 29.77
N GLU A 377 0.85 -34.50 28.86
CA GLU A 377 1.30 -35.80 28.35
C GLU A 377 1.93 -36.64 29.45
N GLU A 378 2.80 -36.05 30.27
CA GLU A 378 3.37 -36.71 31.45
C GLU A 378 2.30 -37.20 32.42
N LYS A 379 1.29 -36.36 32.74
CA LYS A 379 0.17 -36.76 33.61
C LYS A 379 -0.70 -37.85 32.99
N ARG A 380 -0.90 -37.84 31.66
CA ARG A 380 -1.62 -38.89 30.93
C ARG A 380 -0.82 -40.21 30.92
N GLN A 381 0.48 -40.15 30.71
CA GLN A 381 1.38 -41.30 30.76
C GLN A 381 1.44 -41.89 32.17
N GLN A 382 1.56 -41.07 33.22
CA GLN A 382 1.51 -41.54 34.61
C GLN A 382 0.16 -42.20 34.96
N LYS A 383 -0.97 -41.65 34.50
CA LYS A 383 -2.30 -42.29 34.69
C LYS A 383 -2.43 -43.62 33.93
N ARG A 384 -1.90 -43.71 32.69
CA ARG A 384 -1.87 -44.96 31.92
C ARG A 384 -0.93 -46.00 32.53
N GLY A 385 0.21 -45.57 33.08
CA GLY A 385 1.15 -46.43 33.80
C GLY A 385 0.56 -46.99 35.10
N ARG A 386 -0.13 -46.15 35.90
CA ARG A 386 -0.82 -46.61 37.12
C ARG A 386 -2.01 -47.54 36.85
N GLY A 387 -2.64 -47.45 35.68
CA GLY A 387 -3.71 -48.36 35.26
C GLY A 387 -3.24 -49.76 34.85
N ARG A 388 -1.96 -49.93 34.48
CA ARG A 388 -1.37 -51.23 34.11
C ARG A 388 -0.84 -52.05 35.30
N PHE A 389 -0.72 -51.45 36.49
CA PHE A 389 -0.28 -52.12 37.72
C PHE A 389 -1.45 -52.54 38.65
N ARG A 390 -2.69 -52.51 38.15
CA ARG A 390 -3.86 -53.10 38.79
C ARG A 390 -4.54 -54.06 37.82
N ALA A 391 -3.92 -55.21 37.61
CA ALA A 391 -4.54 -56.41 37.08
C ALA A 391 -3.91 -57.61 37.79
#